data_AF-A0A1F9VE41-F1
#
_entry.id   AF-A0A1F9VE41-F1
#
_cell.length_a   1.000
_cell.length_b   1.000
_cell.length_c   1.000
_cell.angle_alpha   90.00
_cell.angle_beta   90.00
_cell.angle_gamma   90.00
#
_symmetry.space_group_name_H-M   'P 1'
#
loop_
_entity.id
_entity.type
_entity.pdbx_description
1 polymer ?
#
loop_
_entity_poly.entity_id
_entity_poly.type
_entity_poly.pdbx_seq_one_letter_code
_entity_poly.pdbx_strand_id
1 'polypeptide(L)'
;MPSQSPTAAPSLREAFLAGYAAVGGPPEWAAHLTDVVIPCESGWDTDPFGYHLGLAQFAPDTWARAARPGADWRDAWEQGWAVGNWVGPLGVDPAGSGGWLNCW
;
A
#
# COMPACT_ATOMS: atom_id res chain seq x y z
N MET A 1 -24.56 -15.82 29.57
CA MET A 1 -23.17 -15.69 29.10
C MET A 1 -23.20 -14.90 27.80
N PRO A 2 -22.53 -13.75 27.68
CA PRO A 2 -22.51 -13.06 26.39
C PRO A 2 -21.62 -13.85 25.44
N SER A 3 -22.21 -14.38 24.38
CA SER A 3 -21.49 -14.97 23.25
C SER A 3 -20.72 -13.86 22.55
N GLN A 4 -19.40 -13.92 22.55
CA GLN A 4 -18.57 -13.05 21.72
C GLN A 4 -18.69 -13.54 20.28
N SER A 5 -19.20 -12.69 19.40
CA SER A 5 -19.14 -12.91 17.94
C SER A 5 -17.67 -12.99 17.51
N PRO A 6 -17.33 -13.80 16.48
CA PRO A 6 -15.98 -13.77 15.91
C PRO A 6 -15.72 -12.36 15.35
N THR A 7 -14.64 -11.73 15.79
CA THR A 7 -14.13 -10.48 15.19
C THR A 7 -13.92 -10.73 13.71
N ALA A 8 -14.65 -10.01 12.84
CA ALA A 8 -14.47 -10.10 11.40
C ALA A 8 -13.03 -9.70 11.04
N ALA A 9 -12.41 -10.40 10.09
CA ALA A 9 -11.11 -10.03 9.56
C ALA A 9 -11.18 -8.61 8.95
N PRO A 10 -10.12 -7.80 9.07
CA PRO A 10 -10.10 -6.47 8.47
C PRO A 10 -10.26 -6.55 6.95
N SER A 11 -10.95 -5.57 6.37
CA SER A 11 -11.01 -5.41 4.92
C SER A 11 -9.64 -5.11 4.34
N LEU A 12 -9.49 -5.32 3.03
CA LEU A 12 -8.26 -5.04 2.28
C LEU A 12 -7.78 -3.59 2.48
N ARG A 13 -8.72 -2.64 2.43
CA ARG A 13 -8.47 -1.21 2.64
C ARG A 13 -8.03 -0.91 4.07
N GLU A 14 -8.65 -1.53 5.06
CA GLU A 14 -8.27 -1.35 6.47
C GLU A 14 -6.88 -1.95 6.76
N ALA A 15 -6.57 -3.13 6.21
CA ALA A 15 -5.26 -3.75 6.33
C ALA A 15 -4.16 -2.87 5.70
N PHE A 16 -4.41 -2.35 4.50
CA PHE A 16 -3.50 -1.41 3.82
C PHE A 16 -3.26 -0.15 4.66
N LEU A 17 -4.32 0.51 5.13
CA LEU A 17 -4.18 1.72 5.94
C LEU A 17 -3.48 1.46 7.28
N ALA A 18 -3.68 0.29 7.89
CA ALA A 18 -2.98 -0.10 9.10
C ALA A 18 -1.47 -0.26 8.86
N GLY A 19 -1.07 -0.86 7.73
CA GLY A 19 0.34 -0.96 7.33
C GLY A 19 0.96 0.40 7.04
N TYR A 20 0.26 1.23 6.28
CA TYR A 20 0.67 2.59 5.93
C TYR A 20 0.93 3.45 7.18
N ALA A 21 0.01 3.39 8.15
CA ALA A 21 0.17 4.11 9.42
C ALA A 21 1.31 3.54 10.27
N ALA A 22 1.54 2.22 10.25
CA ALA A 22 2.54 1.56 11.10
C ALA A 22 3.99 1.99 10.82
N VAL A 23 4.29 2.48 9.61
CA VAL A 23 5.61 3.00 9.24
C VAL A 23 5.71 4.52 9.33
N GLY A 24 4.62 5.20 9.70
CA GLY A 24 4.56 6.66 9.73
C GLY A 24 4.34 7.29 8.35
N GLY A 25 3.57 6.63 7.47
CA GLY A 25 3.11 7.24 6.22
C GLY A 25 2.35 8.56 6.46
N PRO A 26 2.57 9.61 5.65
CA PRO A 26 1.93 10.91 5.85
C PRO A 26 0.39 10.86 5.76
N PRO A 27 -0.34 11.21 6.83
CA PRO A 27 -1.79 11.04 6.89
C PRO A 27 -2.54 11.83 5.81
N GLU A 28 -1.99 12.95 5.33
CA GLU A 28 -2.55 13.76 4.26
C GLU A 28 -2.64 13.04 2.91
N TRP A 29 -1.83 11.99 2.68
CA TRP A 29 -1.85 11.23 1.43
C TRP A 29 -2.68 9.96 1.50
N ALA A 30 -3.05 9.50 2.70
CA ALA A 30 -3.76 8.23 2.87
C ALA A 30 -5.06 8.17 2.05
N ALA A 31 -5.87 9.23 2.10
CA ALA A 31 -7.11 9.31 1.33
C ALA A 31 -6.82 9.25 -0.17
N HIS A 32 -5.92 10.10 -0.65
CA HIS A 32 -5.53 10.18 -2.07
C HIS A 32 -5.00 8.84 -2.60
N LEU A 33 -4.13 8.17 -1.86
CA LEU A 33 -3.62 6.85 -2.20
C LEU A 33 -4.75 5.82 -2.33
N THR A 34 -5.71 5.82 -1.40
CA THR A 34 -6.79 4.82 -1.39
C THR A 34 -7.95 5.12 -2.34
N ASP A 35 -8.20 6.38 -2.67
CA ASP A 35 -9.35 6.81 -3.46
C ASP A 35 -8.98 7.20 -4.90
N VAL A 36 -7.69 7.43 -5.19
CA VAL A 36 -7.20 7.82 -6.52
C VAL A 36 -6.16 6.83 -7.04
N VAL A 37 -5.03 6.69 -6.32
CA VAL A 37 -3.87 5.94 -6.82
C VAL A 37 -4.17 4.45 -6.94
N ILE A 38 -4.54 3.77 -5.86
CA ILE A 38 -4.79 2.31 -5.86
C ILE A 38 -5.92 1.93 -6.84
N PRO A 39 -7.07 2.63 -6.88
CA PRO A 39 -8.09 2.37 -7.90
C PRO A 39 -7.58 2.51 -9.34
N CYS A 40 -6.70 3.48 -9.62
CA CYS A 40 -6.12 3.70 -10.95
C CYS A 40 -5.08 2.63 -11.30
N GLU A 41 -4.21 2.28 -10.35
CA GLU A 41 -3.08 1.38 -10.56
C GLU A 41 -3.49 -0.09 -10.65
N SER A 42 -4.34 -0.55 -9.73
CA SER A 42 -4.70 -1.97 -9.60
C SER A 42 -6.19 -2.25 -9.53
N GLY A 43 -7.03 -1.21 -9.38
CA GLY A 43 -8.45 -1.40 -9.14
C GLY A 43 -8.75 -2.16 -7.84
N TRP A 44 -7.83 -2.09 -6.86
CA TRP A 44 -7.85 -2.89 -5.62
C TRP A 44 -7.60 -4.39 -5.78
N ASP A 45 -6.97 -4.81 -6.87
CA ASP A 45 -6.46 -6.17 -7.01
C ASP A 45 -5.03 -6.27 -6.41
N THR A 46 -4.82 -7.18 -5.47
CA THR A 46 -3.50 -7.42 -4.86
C THR A 46 -2.54 -8.20 -5.76
N ASP A 47 -3.05 -8.88 -6.78
CA ASP A 47 -2.26 -9.63 -7.76
C ASP A 47 -2.79 -9.38 -9.18
N PRO A 48 -2.67 -8.13 -9.70
CA PRO A 48 -3.28 -7.75 -10.97
C PRO A 48 -2.63 -8.41 -12.21
N PHE A 49 -1.77 -9.42 -12.03
CA PHE A 49 -0.96 -10.08 -13.06
C PHE A 49 -0.10 -9.10 -13.88
N GLY A 50 1.22 -9.10 -13.65
CA GLY A 50 2.11 -8.21 -14.41
C GLY A 50 3.54 -8.18 -13.89
N TYR A 51 4.32 -7.21 -14.38
CA TYR A 51 5.67 -6.94 -13.91
C TYR A 51 5.67 -6.15 -12.59
N HIS A 52 4.65 -5.32 -12.37
CA HIS A 52 4.48 -4.49 -11.18
C HIS A 52 3.75 -5.25 -10.07
N LEU A 53 4.06 -4.91 -8.82
CA LEU A 53 3.68 -5.67 -7.63
C LEU A 53 2.67 -4.91 -6.76
N GLY A 54 1.60 -5.61 -6.40
CA GLY A 54 0.62 -5.17 -5.41
C GLY A 54 -0.27 -3.99 -5.85
N LEU A 55 -1.03 -3.49 -4.88
CA LEU A 55 -2.07 -2.48 -5.00
C LEU A 55 -1.59 -1.15 -5.59
N ALA A 56 -0.33 -0.79 -5.29
CA ALA A 56 0.30 0.43 -5.76
C ALA A 56 1.26 0.21 -6.93
N GLN A 57 1.25 -0.98 -7.55
CA GLN A 57 2.00 -1.31 -8.76
C GLN A 57 3.50 -0.94 -8.69
N PHE A 58 4.16 -1.32 -7.59
CA PHE A 58 5.60 -1.08 -7.48
C PHE A 58 6.40 -1.90 -8.50
N ALA A 59 7.38 -1.29 -9.15
CA ALA A 59 8.37 -2.06 -9.89
C ALA A 59 9.16 -2.94 -8.90
N PRO A 60 9.67 -4.13 -9.30
CA PRO A 60 10.35 -5.05 -8.38
C PRO A 60 11.52 -4.42 -7.61
N ASP A 61 12.33 -3.59 -8.28
CA ASP A 61 13.45 -2.88 -7.62
C ASP A 61 12.98 -1.81 -6.64
N THR A 62 11.84 -1.17 -6.93
CA THR A 62 11.21 -0.20 -6.03
C THR A 62 10.63 -0.90 -4.82
N TRP A 63 9.93 -2.03 -5.02
CA TRP A 63 9.43 -2.86 -3.93
C TRP A 63 10.55 -3.30 -3.00
N ALA A 64 11.68 -3.77 -3.55
CA ALA A 64 12.83 -4.20 -2.76
C ALA A 64 13.43 -3.09 -1.87
N ARG A 65 13.24 -1.81 -2.25
CA ARG A 65 13.67 -0.64 -1.46
C ARG A 65 12.61 -0.17 -0.48
N ALA A 66 11.34 -0.23 -0.88
CA ALA A 66 10.21 0.27 -0.12
C ALA A 66 9.76 -0.70 0.97
N ALA A 67 9.79 -2.01 0.71
CA ALA A 67 9.26 -3.03 1.59
C ALA A 67 10.26 -3.51 2.64
N ARG A 68 9.77 -4.22 3.65
CA ARG A 68 10.62 -4.89 4.64
C ARG A 68 11.29 -6.12 4.01
N PRO A 69 12.49 -6.51 4.48
CA PRO A 69 13.09 -7.78 4.05
C PRO A 69 12.15 -8.96 4.29
N GLY A 70 11.84 -9.71 3.23
CA GLY A 70 10.94 -10.87 3.28
C GLY A 70 9.44 -10.54 3.28
N ALA A 71 9.05 -9.27 3.09
CA ALA A 71 7.65 -8.88 2.96
C ALA A 71 6.97 -9.56 1.76
N ASP A 72 5.74 -10.03 1.97
CA ASP A 72 4.90 -10.56 0.90
C ASP A 72 4.16 -9.41 0.21
N TRP A 73 4.43 -9.21 -1.07
CA TRP A 73 3.78 -8.17 -1.86
C TRP A 73 2.30 -8.43 -2.12
N ARG A 74 1.78 -9.63 -1.80
CA ARG A 74 0.34 -9.94 -1.89
C ARG A 74 -0.41 -9.60 -0.61
N ASP A 75 0.30 -9.43 0.50
CA ASP A 75 -0.31 -9.04 1.77
C ASP A 75 -0.60 -7.53 1.79
N ALA A 76 -1.86 -7.14 1.98
CA ALA A 76 -2.24 -5.74 1.89
C ALA A 76 -1.63 -4.86 2.99
N TRP A 77 -1.35 -5.43 4.17
CA TRP A 77 -0.70 -4.70 5.24
C TRP A 77 0.76 -4.40 4.88
N GLU A 78 1.51 -5.39 4.37
CA GLU A 78 2.89 -5.19 3.92
C GLU A 78 2.96 -4.19 2.75
N GLN A 79 1.99 -4.23 1.84
CA GLN A 79 1.90 -3.25 0.77
C GLN A 79 1.64 -1.83 1.28
N GLY A 80 0.74 -1.68 2.24
CA GLY A 80 0.51 -0.42 2.93
C GLY A 80 1.77 0.11 3.60
N TRP A 81 2.49 -0.77 4.30
CA TRP A 81 3.77 -0.43 4.92
C TRP A 81 4.80 0.02 3.89
N ALA A 82 4.95 -0.69 2.76
CA ALA A 82 5.89 -0.31 1.71
C ALA A 82 5.54 1.05 1.10
N VAL A 83 4.27 1.32 0.81
CA VAL A 83 3.81 2.62 0.30
C VAL A 83 4.10 3.72 1.31
N GLY A 84 3.77 3.52 2.58
CA GLY A 84 4.04 4.48 3.64
C GLY A 84 5.54 4.78 3.79
N ASN A 85 6.38 3.75 3.70
CA ASN A 85 7.83 3.88 3.75
C ASN A 85 8.36 4.71 2.56
N TRP A 86 7.84 4.43 1.36
CA TRP A 86 8.26 5.06 0.11
C TRP A 86 8.01 6.58 0.11
N VAL A 87 6.80 7.00 0.46
CA VAL A 87 6.42 8.40 0.39
C VAL A 87 6.83 9.17 1.65
N GLY A 88 6.86 8.53 2.82
CA GLY A 88 7.22 9.15 4.09
C GLY A 88 8.73 9.06 4.40
N PRO A 89 9.19 8.04 5.13
CA PRO A 89 10.59 7.87 5.52
C PRO A 89 11.63 7.97 4.40
N LEU A 90 11.34 7.43 3.21
CA LEU A 90 12.22 7.54 2.04
C LEU A 90 12.05 8.86 1.29
N GLY A 91 10.98 9.62 1.56
CA GLY A 91 10.76 10.98 1.07
C GLY A 91 10.65 11.08 -0.45
N VAL A 92 10.19 10.02 -1.12
CA VAL A 92 10.03 10.05 -2.59
C VAL A 92 8.84 10.92 -2.93
N ASP A 93 9.06 11.88 -3.84
CA ASP A 93 7.99 12.70 -4.41
C ASP A 93 6.98 11.79 -5.14
N PRO A 94 5.75 11.66 -4.63
CA PRO A 94 4.77 10.74 -5.18
C PRO A 94 4.21 11.21 -6.53
N ALA A 95 4.34 12.49 -6.89
CA ALA A 95 4.03 13.01 -8.23
C ALA A 95 5.23 12.95 -9.19
N GLY A 96 6.41 12.54 -8.70
CA GLY A 96 7.65 12.46 -9.47
C GLY A 96 7.82 11.14 -10.23
N SER A 97 8.92 11.00 -10.96
CA SER A 97 9.25 9.77 -11.71
C SER A 97 9.52 8.54 -10.83
N GLY A 98 9.71 8.74 -9.52
CA GLY A 98 9.75 7.66 -8.53
C GLY A 98 8.40 7.34 -7.90
N GLY A 99 7.35 8.10 -8.22
CA GLY A 99 5.98 7.93 -7.72
C GLY A 99 5.03 7.46 -8.81
N TRP A 100 3.79 7.95 -8.79
CA TRP A 100 2.69 7.50 -9.65
C TRP A 100 2.31 8.55 -10.68
N LEU A 101 3.22 8.92 -11.59
CA LEU A 101 3.05 10.02 -12.56
C LEU A 101 1.68 10.12 -13.26
N ASN A 102 1.05 8.99 -13.59
CA ASN A 102 -0.24 8.95 -14.30
C ASN A 102 -1.46 8.74 -13.40
N CYS A 103 -1.25 8.24 -12.17
CA CYS A 103 -2.32 7.85 -11.25
C CYS A 103 -2.30 8.64 -9.94
N TRP A 104 -1.37 9.59 -9.79
CA TRP A 104 -1.35 10.61 -8.74
C TRP A 104 -2.32 11.75 -9.05
#